data_AF-D8PJD0-F1
#
_entry.id   AF-D8PJD0-F1
#
_cell.length_a   1.000
_cell.length_b   1.000
_cell.length_c   1.000
_cell.angle_alpha   90.00
_cell.angle_beta   90.00
_cell.angle_gamma   90.00
#
_symmetry.space_group_name_H-M   'P 1'
#
loop_
_entity.id
_entity.type
_entity.pdbx_description
1 polymer ?
#
loop_
_entity_poly.entity_id
_entity_poly.type
_entity_poly.pdbx_seq_one_letter_code
_entity_poly.pdbx_strand_id
1 'polypeptide(L)'
;MTPMTISRKTTGVVLCVLLAVLVPLAAIAMYAGSEGWVEQLTGFVVVQEGIASAKGEPGSFDPYVGQVTLVRSLYDRGDWKGSYMAMNRFMDMLESRDGDISAKAADAMWDFCYEVTPPALHDVKRHKQWWDKTVNWEKFFWEE
;
A
#
# COMPACT_ATOMS: atom_id res chain seq x y z
N MET A 1 41.12 35.69 -6.17
CA MET A 1 39.83 35.02 -6.42
C MET A 1 40.04 33.54 -6.16
N THR A 2 39.59 33.06 -5.00
CA THR A 2 39.75 31.67 -4.56
C THR A 2 38.65 30.81 -5.20
N PRO A 3 38.97 29.66 -5.84
CA PRO A 3 37.94 28.82 -6.44
C PRO A 3 37.14 28.09 -5.35
N MET A 4 35.81 28.25 -5.41
CA MET A 4 34.86 27.57 -4.55
C MET A 4 34.79 26.09 -4.97
N THR A 5 35.40 25.21 -4.18
CA THR A 5 35.31 23.75 -4.38
C THR A 5 33.95 23.27 -3.87
N ILE A 6 33.01 23.03 -4.79
CA ILE A 6 31.75 22.35 -4.48
C ILE A 6 32.08 20.90 -4.06
N SER A 7 31.76 20.59 -2.80
CA SER A 7 32.01 19.30 -2.17
C SER A 7 31.24 18.18 -2.87
N ARG A 8 31.95 17.17 -3.38
CA ARG A 8 31.39 15.92 -3.96
C ARG A 8 30.42 15.16 -3.03
N LYS A 9 30.38 15.49 -1.73
CA LYS A 9 29.62 14.75 -0.72
C LYS A 9 28.11 15.02 -0.80
N THR A 10 27.68 16.21 -1.23
CA THR A 10 26.26 16.56 -1.34
C THR A 10 25.58 15.88 -2.52
N THR A 11 26.29 15.64 -3.63
CA THR A 11 25.77 14.92 -4.80
C THR A 11 25.49 13.45 -4.50
N GLY A 12 26.33 12.82 -3.66
CA GLY A 12 26.16 11.41 -3.29
C GLY A 12 24.92 11.14 -2.44
N VAL A 13 24.61 12.03 -1.49
CA VAL A 13 23.43 11.88 -0.63
C VAL A 13 22.13 12.09 -1.41
N VAL A 14 22.07 13.09 -2.30
CA VAL A 14 20.89 13.35 -3.14
C VAL A 14 20.63 12.20 -4.13
N LEU A 15 21.69 11.63 -4.70
CA LEU A 15 21.58 10.46 -5.59
C LEU A 15 21.13 9.19 -4.84
N CYS A 16 21.61 8.97 -3.60
CA CYS A 16 21.16 7.86 -2.76
C CYS A 16 19.70 7.99 -2.33
N VAL A 17 19.23 9.20 -2.00
CA VAL A 17 17.82 9.42 -1.61
C VAL A 17 16.90 9.28 -2.83
N LEU A 18 17.29 9.78 -4.00
CA LEU A 18 16.53 9.57 -5.24
C LEU A 18 16.48 8.09 -5.64
N LEU A 19 17.59 7.35 -5.53
CA LEU A 19 17.59 5.90 -5.76
C LEU A 19 16.75 5.14 -4.72
N ALA A 20 16.77 5.54 -3.45
CA ALA A 20 15.97 4.90 -2.40
C ALA A 20 14.46 5.08 -2.59
N VAL A 21 14.02 6.15 -3.28
CA VAL A 21 12.59 6.40 -3.57
C VAL A 21 12.17 5.86 -4.94
N LEU A 22 13.06 5.86 -5.94
CA LEU A 22 12.75 5.41 -7.30
C LEU A 22 12.88 3.88 -7.49
N VAL A 23 13.76 3.21 -6.73
CA VAL A 23 13.92 1.75 -6.81
C VAL A 23 12.68 0.99 -6.30
N PRO A 24 12.02 1.39 -5.19
CA PRO A 24 10.75 0.79 -4.79
C PRO A 24 9.66 0.95 -5.86
N LEU A 25 9.57 2.14 -6.47
CA LEU A 25 8.52 2.42 -7.47
C LEU A 25 8.69 1.60 -8.75
N ALA A 26 9.93 1.42 -9.22
CA ALA A 26 10.23 0.58 -10.38
C ALA A 26 10.08 -0.92 -10.08
N ALA A 27 10.37 -1.36 -8.85
CA ALA A 27 10.18 -2.75 -8.45
C ALA A 27 8.68 -3.15 -8.43
N ILE A 28 7.80 -2.21 -8.06
CA ILE A 28 6.35 -2.41 -8.10
C ILE A 28 5.86 -2.63 -9.54
N ALA A 29 6.39 -1.87 -10.51
CA ALA A 29 6.00 -1.99 -11.93
C ALA A 29 6.45 -3.29 -12.60
N MET A 30 7.53 -3.94 -12.14
CA MET A 30 8.01 -5.21 -12.71
C MET A 30 7.20 -6.45 -12.25
N TYR A 31 6.36 -6.33 -11.22
CA TYR A 31 5.54 -7.41 -10.66
C TYR A 31 4.08 -7.39 -11.15
N ALA A 32 3.81 -6.74 -12.28
CA ALA A 32 2.47 -6.57 -12.87
C ALA A 32 1.92 -7.83 -13.57
N GLY A 33 2.03 -8.99 -12.92
CA GLY A 33 1.26 -10.19 -13.21
C GLY A 33 0.42 -10.57 -11.98
N SER A 34 -0.66 -11.32 -12.15
CA SER A 34 -1.50 -11.79 -11.03
C SER A 34 -0.75 -12.62 -9.97
N GLU A 35 0.50 -12.99 -10.24
CA GLU A 35 1.38 -13.75 -9.34
C GLU A 35 2.03 -12.90 -8.22
N GLY A 36 1.86 -11.57 -8.18
CA GLY A 36 2.55 -10.69 -7.21
C GLY A 36 1.66 -9.73 -6.41
N TRP A 37 0.34 -9.95 -6.41
CA TRP A 37 -0.61 -8.99 -5.82
C TRP A 37 -0.42 -8.77 -4.32
N VAL A 38 0.01 -9.81 -3.58
CA VAL A 38 0.23 -9.71 -2.13
C VAL A 38 1.47 -8.86 -1.83
N GLU A 39 2.52 -9.00 -2.63
CA GLU A 39 3.74 -8.20 -2.54
C GLU A 39 3.46 -6.74 -2.87
N GLN A 40 2.66 -6.48 -3.91
CA GLN A 40 2.22 -5.13 -4.26
C GLN A 40 1.44 -4.49 -3.11
N LEU A 41 0.46 -5.20 -2.54
CA LEU A 41 -0.32 -4.71 -1.41
C LEU A 41 0.56 -4.46 -0.18
N THR A 42 1.48 -5.38 0.13
CA THR A 42 2.44 -5.21 1.24
C THR A 42 3.30 -3.96 1.04
N GLY A 43 3.86 -3.78 -0.17
CA GLY A 43 4.66 -2.61 -0.52
C GLY A 43 3.87 -1.32 -0.38
N PHE A 44 2.60 -1.32 -0.78
CA PHE A 44 1.75 -0.15 -0.67
C PHE A 44 1.42 0.23 0.78
N VAL A 45 1.19 -0.75 1.67
CA VAL A 45 1.04 -0.49 3.11
C VAL A 45 2.25 0.23 3.68
N VAL A 46 3.46 -0.22 3.34
CA VAL A 46 4.72 0.41 3.77
C VAL A 46 4.89 1.82 3.18
N VAL A 47 4.46 2.04 1.94
CA VAL A 47 4.45 3.39 1.34
C VAL A 47 3.51 4.32 2.11
N GLN A 48 2.31 3.87 2.47
CA GLN A 48 1.36 4.68 3.25
C GLN A 48 1.89 4.98 4.65
N GLU A 49 2.54 4.02 5.31
CA GLU A 49 3.25 4.24 6.57
C GLU A 49 4.34 5.31 6.43
N GLY A 50 5.15 5.24 5.37
CA GLY A 50 6.19 6.22 5.08
C GLY A 50 5.63 7.62 4.83
N ILE A 51 4.51 7.72 4.11
CA ILE A 51 3.80 8.98 3.87
C ILE A 51 3.24 9.56 5.17
N ALA A 52 2.61 8.74 6.01
CA ALA A 52 2.05 9.14 7.30
C ALA A 52 3.17 9.63 8.23
N SER A 53 4.25 8.85 8.33
CA SER A 53 5.44 9.19 9.13
C SER A 53 6.07 10.51 8.68
N ALA A 54 6.23 10.72 7.37
CA ALA A 54 6.80 11.96 6.83
C ALA A 54 5.95 13.21 7.15
N LYS A 55 4.65 13.03 7.40
CA LYS A 55 3.71 14.09 7.78
C LYS A 55 3.49 14.21 9.29
N GLY A 56 4.08 13.32 10.09
CA GLY A 56 3.82 13.24 11.53
C GLY A 56 2.37 12.85 11.86
N GLU A 57 1.70 12.10 10.97
CA GLU A 57 0.37 11.58 11.25
C GLU A 57 0.48 10.47 12.33
N PRO A 58 -0.40 10.47 13.35
CA PRO A 58 -0.43 9.41 14.34
C PRO A 58 -1.00 8.11 13.75
N GLY A 59 -0.78 7.01 14.46
CA GLY A 59 -1.32 5.69 14.13
C GLY A 59 -0.23 4.64 13.92
N SER A 60 -0.64 3.39 13.77
CA SER A 60 0.24 2.23 13.64
C SER A 60 -0.15 1.39 12.43
N PHE A 61 0.82 1.14 11.56
CA PHE A 61 0.63 0.31 10.36
C PHE A 61 0.96 -1.18 10.61
N ASP A 62 1.61 -1.50 11.73
CA ASP A 62 1.97 -2.89 12.13
C ASP A 62 0.83 -3.90 12.00
N PRO A 63 -0.43 -3.61 12.41
CA PRO A 63 -1.52 -4.57 12.26
C PRO A 63 -1.77 -4.95 10.79
N TYR A 64 -1.68 -3.98 9.88
CA TYR A 64 -1.90 -4.18 8.45
C TYR A 64 -0.78 -5.00 7.83
N VAL A 65 0.48 -4.68 8.16
CA VAL A 65 1.65 -5.45 7.69
C VAL A 65 1.55 -6.91 8.17
N GLY A 66 1.21 -7.11 9.43
CA GLY A 66 1.00 -8.45 9.99
C GLY A 66 -0.11 -9.22 9.27
N GLN A 67 -1.23 -8.56 8.99
CA GLN A 67 -2.36 -9.18 8.33
C GLN A 67 -2.07 -9.54 6.85
N VAL A 68 -1.40 -8.68 6.08
CA VAL A 68 -1.03 -9.00 4.68
C VAL A 68 0.03 -10.10 4.65
N THR A 69 0.94 -10.14 5.63
CA THR A 69 1.89 -11.25 5.78
C THR A 69 1.18 -12.59 6.03
N LEU A 70 0.10 -12.58 6.83
CA LEU A 70 -0.73 -13.76 7.04
C LEU A 70 -1.45 -14.19 5.74
N VAL A 71 -2.03 -13.23 5.01
CA VAL A 71 -2.65 -13.47 3.70
C VAL A 71 -1.67 -14.17 2.76
N ARG A 72 -0.45 -13.64 2.65
CA ARG A 72 0.64 -14.22 1.85
C ARG A 72 0.92 -15.67 2.25
N SER A 73 1.16 -15.91 3.54
CA SER A 73 1.50 -17.24 4.04
C SER A 73 0.40 -18.28 3.77
N LEU A 74 -0.88 -17.89 3.84
CA LEU A 74 -1.99 -18.77 3.52
C LEU A 74 -2.09 -19.02 2.01
N TYR A 75 -1.90 -17.98 1.21
CA TYR A 75 -1.99 -18.03 -0.25
C TYR A 75 -0.89 -18.91 -0.84
N ASP A 76 0.36 -18.73 -0.40
CA ASP A 76 1.53 -19.49 -0.86
C ASP A 76 1.43 -20.99 -0.56
N ARG A 77 0.68 -21.36 0.49
CA ARG A 77 0.43 -22.76 0.87
C ARG A 77 -0.81 -23.36 0.19
N GLY A 78 -1.53 -22.59 -0.62
CA GLY A 78 -2.76 -23.01 -1.28
C GLY A 78 -3.98 -23.12 -0.36
N ASP A 79 -3.94 -22.52 0.84
CA ASP A 79 -5.11 -22.45 1.73
C ASP A 79 -6.06 -21.34 1.27
N TRP A 80 -6.81 -21.62 0.21
CA TRP A 80 -7.72 -20.65 -0.41
C TRP A 80 -8.76 -20.09 0.54
N LYS A 81 -9.31 -20.93 1.43
CA LYS A 81 -10.31 -20.49 2.41
C LYS A 81 -9.67 -19.60 3.47
N GLY A 82 -8.50 -19.99 3.96
CA GLY A 82 -7.72 -19.17 4.89
C GLY A 82 -7.37 -17.82 4.29
N SER A 83 -6.84 -17.79 3.06
CA SER A 83 -6.53 -16.55 2.35
C SER A 83 -7.75 -15.66 2.19
N TYR A 84 -8.89 -16.22 1.76
CA TYR A 84 -10.15 -15.49 1.65
C TYR A 84 -10.56 -14.86 2.98
N MET A 85 -10.52 -15.61 4.08
CA MET A 85 -10.90 -15.10 5.40
C MET A 85 -9.93 -14.02 5.90
N ALA A 86 -8.62 -14.23 5.72
CA ALA A 86 -7.60 -13.27 6.13
C ALA A 86 -7.66 -11.97 5.33
N MET A 87 -7.96 -12.06 4.04
CA MET A 87 -8.08 -10.88 3.16
C MET A 87 -9.32 -10.07 3.50
N ASN A 88 -10.45 -10.73 3.71
CA ASN A 88 -11.67 -10.10 4.22
C ASN A 88 -11.43 -9.40 5.57
N ARG A 89 -10.64 -10.00 6.46
CA ARG A 89 -10.25 -9.36 7.73
C ARG A 89 -9.36 -8.13 7.51
N PHE A 90 -8.43 -8.15 6.55
CA PHE A 90 -7.64 -6.96 6.22
C PHE A 90 -8.54 -5.80 5.78
N MET A 91 -9.54 -6.09 4.93
CA MET A 91 -10.53 -5.08 4.53
C MET A 91 -11.35 -4.60 5.74
N ASP A 92 -11.83 -5.49 6.60
CA ASP A 92 -12.54 -5.09 7.83
C ASP A 92 -11.69 -4.14 8.72
N MET A 93 -10.37 -4.37 8.80
CA MET A 93 -9.44 -3.52 9.55
C MET A 93 -9.31 -2.11 8.94
N LEU A 94 -9.34 -2.00 7.61
CA LEU A 94 -9.33 -0.71 6.92
C LEU A 94 -10.63 0.06 7.20
N GLU A 95 -11.77 -0.63 7.23
CA GLU A 95 -13.06 -0.01 7.58
C GLU A 95 -13.05 0.50 9.03
N SER A 96 -12.54 -0.29 9.98
CA SER A 96 -12.46 0.12 11.39
C SER A 96 -11.30 1.08 11.69
N ARG A 97 -10.37 1.25 10.75
CA ARG A 97 -9.12 2.01 10.91
C ARG A 97 -8.33 1.53 12.12
N ASP A 98 -8.18 0.21 12.23
CA ASP A 98 -7.39 -0.43 13.29
C ASP A 98 -6.00 0.22 13.38
N GLY A 99 -5.49 0.42 14.60
CA GLY A 99 -4.23 1.14 14.82
C GLY A 99 -4.33 2.66 14.69
N ASP A 100 -5.55 3.23 14.65
CA ASP A 100 -5.80 4.68 14.65
C ASP A 100 -5.16 5.42 13.47
N ILE A 101 -5.03 4.77 12.31
CA ILE A 101 -4.53 5.39 11.08
C ILE A 101 -5.49 6.46 10.56
N SER A 102 -4.96 7.44 9.82
CA SER A 102 -5.80 8.48 9.22
C SER A 102 -6.80 7.89 8.22
N ALA A 103 -7.99 8.49 8.14
CA ALA A 103 -9.01 8.10 7.17
C ALA A 103 -8.45 8.09 5.74
N LYS A 104 -7.61 9.09 5.41
CA LYS A 104 -6.95 9.19 4.12
C LYS A 104 -6.03 8.01 3.81
N ALA A 105 -5.25 7.53 4.79
CA ALA A 105 -4.40 6.37 4.61
C ALA A 105 -5.22 5.08 4.46
N ALA A 106 -6.27 4.92 5.28
CA ALA A 106 -7.18 3.78 5.18
C ALA A 106 -7.87 3.70 3.81
N ASP A 107 -8.42 4.82 3.34
CA ASP A 107 -9.08 4.92 2.03
C ASP A 107 -8.10 4.65 0.88
N ALA A 108 -6.87 5.19 0.94
CA ALA A 108 -5.86 4.91 -0.07
C ALA A 108 -5.46 3.42 -0.13
N MET A 109 -5.26 2.78 1.03
CA MET A 109 -4.95 1.35 1.09
C MET A 109 -6.13 0.50 0.60
N TRP A 110 -7.35 0.92 0.90
CA TRP A 110 -8.55 0.27 0.42
C TRP A 110 -8.66 0.30 -1.10
N ASP A 111 -8.48 1.48 -1.71
CA ASP A 111 -8.56 1.65 -3.16
C ASP A 111 -7.57 0.75 -3.89
N PHE A 112 -6.32 0.76 -3.42
CA PHE A 112 -5.28 -0.09 -3.99
C PHE A 112 -5.55 -1.58 -3.76
N CYS A 113 -6.02 -1.96 -2.55
CA CYS A 113 -6.41 -3.33 -2.24
C CYS A 113 -7.46 -3.85 -3.22
N TYR A 114 -8.45 -3.04 -3.57
CA TYR A 114 -9.49 -3.44 -4.53
C TYR A 114 -8.93 -3.60 -5.95
N GLU A 115 -7.99 -2.75 -6.35
CA GLU A 115 -7.35 -2.82 -7.67
C GLU A 115 -6.53 -4.10 -7.85
N VAL A 116 -5.75 -4.49 -6.84
CA VAL A 116 -4.78 -5.59 -6.99
C VAL A 116 -5.30 -6.95 -6.54
N THR A 117 -6.30 -7.00 -5.63
CA THR A 117 -6.74 -8.26 -5.03
C THR A 117 -7.66 -9.05 -5.96
N PRO A 118 -7.37 -10.32 -6.27
CA PRO A 118 -8.28 -11.17 -7.03
C PRO A 118 -9.69 -11.21 -6.42
N PRO A 119 -10.76 -11.04 -7.20
CA PRO A 119 -12.14 -11.06 -6.70
C PRO A 119 -12.54 -12.36 -5.98
N ALA A 120 -11.86 -13.47 -6.28
CA ALA A 120 -12.08 -14.76 -5.61
C ALA A 120 -11.60 -14.79 -4.15
N LEU A 121 -10.78 -13.81 -3.72
CA LEU A 121 -10.14 -13.79 -2.41
C LEU A 121 -10.76 -12.79 -1.45
N HIS A 122 -11.84 -12.10 -1.82
CA HIS A 122 -12.56 -11.21 -0.90
C HIS A 122 -14.05 -11.13 -1.23
N ASP A 123 -14.89 -10.72 -0.26
CA ASP A 123 -16.31 -10.51 -0.49
C ASP A 123 -16.57 -9.14 -1.13
N VAL A 124 -16.57 -9.13 -2.47
CA VAL A 124 -16.84 -7.93 -3.28
C VAL A 124 -18.16 -7.26 -2.89
N LYS A 125 -19.21 -8.03 -2.57
CA LYS A 125 -20.54 -7.46 -2.27
C LYS A 125 -20.54 -6.76 -0.92
N ARG A 126 -19.91 -7.38 0.08
CA ARG A 126 -19.79 -6.84 1.43
C ARG A 126 -19.06 -5.50 1.41
N HIS A 127 -17.92 -5.46 0.73
CA HIS A 127 -17.03 -4.32 0.75
C HIS A 127 -17.41 -3.21 -0.24
N LYS A 128 -18.21 -3.51 -1.28
CA LYS A 128 -18.75 -2.48 -2.19
C LYS A 128 -19.52 -1.36 -1.47
N GLN A 129 -20.13 -1.63 -0.32
CA GLN A 129 -20.91 -0.62 0.41
C GLN A 129 -20.07 0.46 1.11
N TRP A 130 -18.84 0.14 1.51
CA TRP A 130 -17.90 1.12 2.06
C TRP A 130 -17.49 2.13 0.96
N TRP A 131 -17.27 1.61 -0.24
CA TRP A 131 -16.86 2.37 -1.42
C TRP A 131 -17.82 3.49 -1.81
N ASP A 132 -19.14 3.21 -1.86
CA ASP A 132 -20.15 4.20 -2.23
C ASP A 132 -20.19 5.42 -1.28
N LYS A 133 -19.58 5.30 -0.09
CA LYS A 133 -19.55 6.37 0.92
C LYS A 133 -18.28 7.23 0.88
N THR A 134 -17.18 6.72 0.33
CA THR A 134 -15.86 7.35 0.43
C THR A 134 -15.31 7.85 -0.91
N VAL A 135 -15.80 7.34 -2.04
CA VAL A 135 -15.23 7.65 -3.35
C VAL A 135 -16.11 8.60 -4.16
N ASN A 136 -15.54 9.75 -4.55
CA ASN A 136 -16.06 10.53 -5.67
C ASN A 136 -15.49 9.95 -6.97
N TRP A 137 -16.29 9.11 -7.61
CA TRP A 137 -15.95 8.39 -8.83
C TRP A 137 -15.53 9.28 -10.01
N GLU A 138 -15.95 10.55 -10.05
CA GLU A 138 -15.58 11.46 -11.13
C GLU A 138 -14.09 11.81 -11.12
N LYS A 139 -13.40 11.66 -9.98
CA LYS A 139 -11.99 12.01 -9.82
C LYS A 139 -11.01 10.95 -10.35
N PHE A 140 -11.43 9.69 -10.41
CA PHE A 140 -10.54 8.57 -10.77
C PHE A 140 -10.56 8.21 -12.26
N PHE A 141 -11.58 8.64 -13.01
CA PHE A 141 -11.78 8.23 -14.40
C PHE A 141 -11.57 9.35 -15.44
N TRP A 142 -11.20 10.58 -15.03
CA TRP A 142 -11.14 11.74 -15.93
C TRP A 142 -9.91 12.66 -15.76
N GLU A 143 -8.77 12.12 -15.32
CA GLU A 143 -7.47 12.76 -15.57
C GLU A 143 -6.81 12.02 -16.76
N GLU A 144 -7.31 12.31 -17.98
CA GLU A 144 -6.59 12.05 -19.26
C GLU A 144 -5.60 13.18 -19.56
#